data_AF-A0A2W7J9L4-F1
#
_entry.id   AF-A0A2W7J9L4-F1
#
_cell.length_a   1.000
_cell.length_b   1.000
_cell.length_c   1.000
_cell.angle_alpha   90.00
_cell.angle_beta   90.00
_cell.angle_gamma   90.00
#
_symmetry.space_group_name_H-M   'P 1'
#
loop_
_entity.id
_entity.type
_entity.pdbx_description
1 polymer ?
#
loop_
_entity_poly.entity_id
_entity_poly.type
_entity_poly.pdbx_seq_one_letter_code
_entity_poly.pdbx_strand_id
1 'polypeptide(L)'
;MPRASTSSSTPSQPPPHDLDAFLVLLKRDGALTLVGAPASPHPSPNVFNLIMKRRTIAGSMIGGIPETQEMLDFCAEHGIVADIELVRVDQINESYERMLKGDVKYRFVIDNATLAG
;
A
#
# COMPACT_ATOMS: atom_id res chain seq x y z
N MET A 1 22.73 -23.54 -23.57
CA MET A 1 22.70 -22.11 -23.19
C MET A 1 21.41 -21.86 -22.40
N PRO A 2 21.43 -21.94 -21.06
CA PRO A 2 20.24 -21.74 -20.23
C PRO A 2 19.88 -20.25 -20.18
N ARG A 3 18.59 -19.97 -20.29
CA ARG A 3 17.95 -18.64 -20.23
C ARG A 3 18.37 -17.88 -18.97
N ALA A 4 18.85 -16.65 -19.15
CA ALA A 4 18.99 -15.69 -18.07
C ALA A 4 17.60 -15.41 -17.45
N SER A 5 17.46 -15.70 -16.16
CA SER A 5 16.31 -15.30 -15.35
C SER A 5 16.41 -13.81 -15.07
N THR A 6 15.86 -12.98 -15.97
CA THR A 6 15.61 -11.57 -15.64
C THR A 6 14.45 -11.53 -14.65
N SER A 7 14.75 -11.19 -13.40
CA SER A 7 13.78 -10.80 -12.39
C SER A 7 13.03 -9.57 -12.90
N SER A 8 11.90 -9.77 -13.56
CA SER A 8 10.98 -8.69 -13.93
C SER A 8 10.33 -8.19 -12.65
N SER A 9 10.91 -7.16 -12.03
CA SER A 9 10.18 -6.34 -11.07
C SER A 9 9.02 -5.69 -11.83
N THR A 10 7.83 -6.26 -11.71
CA THR A 10 6.61 -5.64 -12.21
C THR A 10 6.41 -4.34 -11.42
N PRO A 11 6.35 -3.16 -12.05
CA PRO A 11 6.30 -1.87 -11.36
C PRO A 11 5.02 -1.65 -10.52
N SER A 12 4.08 -2.60 -10.52
CA SER A 12 2.81 -2.50 -9.78
C SER A 12 2.91 -2.87 -8.30
N GLN A 13 3.95 -3.58 -7.84
CA GLN A 13 4.07 -4.01 -6.45
C GLN A 13 5.20 -3.26 -5.71
N PRO A 14 4.99 -2.91 -4.43
CA PRO A 14 6.03 -2.29 -3.63
C PRO A 14 7.23 -3.24 -3.51
N PRO A 15 8.47 -2.73 -3.52
CA PRO A 15 9.65 -3.56 -3.30
C PRO A 15 9.66 -4.14 -1.88
N PRO A 16 10.36 -5.27 -1.65
CA PRO A 16 10.56 -5.76 -0.29
C PRO A 16 11.37 -4.72 0.52
N HIS A 17 10.94 -4.55 1.76
CA HIS A 17 11.58 -3.68 2.76
C HIS A 17 12.39 -4.47 3.79
N ASP A 18 13.47 -3.88 4.28
CA ASP A 18 14.15 -4.31 5.52
C ASP A 18 13.29 -3.91 6.73
N LEU A 19 12.68 -4.90 7.38
CA LEU A 19 11.78 -4.66 8.50
C LEU A 19 12.53 -4.21 9.77
N ASP A 20 13.81 -4.55 9.94
CA ASP A 20 14.57 -4.16 11.12
C ASP A 20 14.73 -2.65 11.22
N ALA A 21 14.89 -1.97 10.08
CA ALA A 21 14.95 -0.51 10.00
C ALA A 21 13.69 0.18 10.56
N PHE A 22 12.52 -0.45 10.44
CA PHE A 22 11.26 0.06 11.00
C PHE A 22 11.07 -0.39 12.45
N LEU A 23 11.41 -1.64 12.77
CA LEU A 23 11.26 -2.19 14.12
C LEU A 23 12.04 -1.36 15.13
N VAL A 24 13.25 -0.90 14.83
CA VAL A 24 14.06 -0.11 15.76
C VAL A 24 13.39 1.19 16.21
N LEU A 25 12.51 1.76 15.37
CA LEU A 25 11.74 2.99 15.65
C LEU A 25 10.58 2.74 16.64
N LEU A 26 10.13 1.50 16.81
CA LEU A 26 9.04 1.18 17.73
C LEU A 26 9.48 1.27 19.19
N LYS A 27 8.60 1.85 20.02
CA LYS A 27 8.67 1.75 21.48
C LYS A 27 8.51 0.30 21.94
N ARG A 28 8.76 0.06 23.23
CA ARG A 28 8.45 -1.23 23.87
C ARG A 28 6.95 -1.52 23.74
N ASP A 29 6.61 -2.76 23.43
CA ASP A 29 5.23 -3.22 23.15
C ASP A 29 4.59 -2.56 21.90
N GLY A 30 5.40 -2.01 20.98
CA GLY A 30 4.93 -1.43 19.72
C GLY A 30 4.64 -2.47 18.63
N ALA A 31 3.73 -2.15 17.71
CA ALA A 31 3.34 -3.00 16.58
C ALA A 31 3.72 -2.37 15.23
N LEU A 32 4.28 -3.18 14.33
CA LEU A 32 4.41 -2.90 12.90
C LEU A 32 3.30 -3.66 12.16
N THR A 33 2.34 -2.94 11.56
CA THR A 33 1.25 -3.54 10.79
C THR A 33 1.56 -3.44 9.30
N LEU A 34 1.69 -4.59 8.64
CA LEU A 34 1.93 -4.71 7.21
C LEU A 34 0.60 -4.70 6.45
N VAL A 35 0.44 -3.74 5.55
CA VAL A 35 -0.71 -3.61 4.63
C VAL A 35 -0.30 -3.68 3.15
N GLY A 36 1.00 -3.62 2.86
CA GLY A 36 1.54 -3.77 1.52
C GLY A 36 1.82 -5.23 1.16
N ALA A 37 1.66 -5.57 -0.11
CA ALA A 37 1.92 -6.91 -0.66
C ALA A 37 3.02 -6.83 -1.73
N PRO A 38 4.31 -7.00 -1.35
CA PRO A 38 5.41 -6.98 -2.30
C PRO A 38 5.49 -8.27 -3.13
N ALA A 39 6.09 -8.18 -4.33
CA ALA A 39 6.22 -9.31 -5.25
C ALA A 39 7.20 -10.39 -4.76
N SER A 40 8.08 -10.02 -3.83
CA SER A 40 9.00 -10.92 -3.15
C SER A 40 8.90 -10.74 -1.64
N PRO A 41 9.16 -11.79 -0.85
CA PRO A 41 9.10 -11.70 0.61
C PRO A 41 10.05 -10.65 1.16
N HIS A 42 9.64 -10.00 2.24
CA HIS A 42 10.56 -9.27 3.10
C HIS A 42 11.64 -10.22 3.65
N PRO A 43 12.90 -9.78 3.78
CA PRO A 43 13.86 -10.47 4.61
C PRO A 43 13.31 -10.66 6.03
N SER A 44 13.56 -11.83 6.63
CA SER A 44 13.14 -12.09 8.01
C SER A 44 13.84 -11.10 8.95
N PRO A 45 13.11 -10.45 9.87
CA PRO A 45 13.69 -9.53 10.84
C PRO A 45 14.55 -10.28 11.87
N ASN A 46 15.47 -9.55 12.50
CA ASN A 46 16.26 -10.08 13.60
C ASN A 46 15.38 -10.38 14.83
N VAL A 47 15.42 -11.62 15.30
CA VAL A 47 14.61 -12.09 16.43
C VAL A 47 14.90 -11.29 17.72
N PHE A 48 16.15 -10.84 17.95
CA PHE A 48 16.47 -10.04 19.12
C PHE A 48 15.80 -8.66 19.11
N ASN A 49 15.54 -8.09 17.93
CA ASN A 49 14.81 -6.83 17.81
C ASN A 49 13.37 -6.95 18.33
N LEU A 50 12.76 -8.14 18.19
CA LEU A 50 11.44 -8.45 18.71
C LEU A 50 11.47 -8.73 20.22
N ILE A 51 12.39 -9.59 20.67
CA ILE A 51 12.47 -10.03 22.08
C ILE A 51 12.78 -8.86 23.03
N MET A 52 13.81 -8.06 22.72
CA MET A 52 14.35 -7.07 23.67
C MET A 52 13.37 -5.95 24.03
N LYS A 53 12.40 -5.68 23.15
CA LYS A 53 11.35 -4.66 23.36
C LYS A 53 9.93 -5.19 23.21
N ARG A 54 9.74 -6.52 23.15
CA ARG A 54 8.42 -7.17 22.98
C ARG A 54 7.61 -6.57 21.84
N ARG A 55 8.25 -6.40 20.69
CA ARG A 55 7.60 -5.80 19.51
C ARG A 55 6.79 -6.84 18.75
N THR A 56 5.75 -6.38 18.08
CA THR A 56 4.84 -7.22 17.29
C THR A 56 4.94 -6.87 15.81
N ILE A 57 4.84 -7.89 14.95
CA ILE A 57 4.57 -7.74 13.52
C ILE A 57 3.21 -8.36 13.27
N ALA A 58 2.32 -7.61 12.63
CA ALA A 58 0.98 -8.03 12.28
C ALA A 58 0.70 -7.75 10.79
N GLY A 59 -0.26 -8.46 10.22
CA GLY A 59 -0.82 -8.15 8.90
C GLY A 59 -2.26 -7.66 9.06
N SER A 60 -2.69 -6.76 8.18
CA SER A 60 -4.10 -6.40 8.03
C SER A 60 -4.44 -6.29 6.56
N MET A 61 -5.62 -6.79 6.18
CA MET A 61 -6.10 -6.78 4.81
C MET A 61 -7.56 -6.35 4.80
N ILE A 62 -7.78 -5.08 4.49
CA ILE A 62 -9.12 -4.47 4.43
C ILE A 62 -9.82 -4.56 5.82
N GLY A 63 -11.02 -3.98 5.95
CA GLY A 63 -11.89 -4.12 7.11
C GLY A 63 -13.18 -4.87 6.76
N GLY A 64 -13.94 -5.27 7.78
CA GLY A 64 -15.29 -5.81 7.57
C GLY A 64 -16.25 -4.77 7.01
N ILE A 65 -17.43 -5.20 6.52
CA ILE A 65 -18.48 -4.25 6.08
C ILE A 65 -18.88 -3.27 7.21
N PRO A 66 -19.15 -3.72 8.46
CA PRO A 66 -19.49 -2.80 9.54
C PRO A 66 -18.38 -1.80 9.85
N GLU A 67 -17.14 -2.28 9.93
CA GLU A 67 -15.96 -1.44 10.18
C GLU A 67 -15.72 -0.42 9.04
N THR A 68 -16.02 -0.80 7.80
CA THR A 68 -15.96 0.12 6.67
C THR A 68 -17.01 1.22 6.79
N GLN A 69 -18.22 0.90 7.28
CA GLN A 69 -19.24 1.92 7.55
C GLN A 69 -18.79 2.88 8.66
N GLU A 70 -18.28 2.35 9.77
CA GLU A 70 -17.73 3.18 10.86
C GLU A 70 -16.59 4.09 10.37
N MET A 71 -15.71 3.58 9.51
CA MET A 71 -14.63 4.36 8.89
C MET A 71 -15.17 5.50 8.02
N LEU A 72 -16.19 5.24 7.20
CA LEU A 72 -16.83 6.26 6.35
C LEU A 72 -17.52 7.34 7.19
N ASP A 73 -18.24 6.94 8.23
CA ASP A 73 -18.93 7.86 9.13
C ASP A 73 -17.93 8.77 9.86
N PHE A 74 -16.83 8.21 10.37
CA PHE A 74 -15.74 8.96 10.98
C PHE A 74 -15.08 9.93 9.98
N CYS A 75 -14.82 9.49 8.74
CA CYS A 75 -14.25 10.36 7.72
C CYS A 75 -15.18 11.52 7.37
N ALA A 76 -16.49 11.27 7.29
CA ALA A 76 -17.48 12.31 7.03
C ALA A 76 -17.57 13.33 8.17
N GLU A 77 -17.54 12.88 9.43
CA GLU A 77 -17.57 13.75 10.61
C GLU A 77 -16.35 14.68 10.68
N HIS A 78 -15.17 14.18 10.31
CA HIS A 78 -13.91 14.91 10.43
C HIS A 78 -13.41 15.54 9.12
N GLY A 79 -14.16 15.42 8.02
CA GLY A 79 -13.76 15.93 6.71
C GLY A 79 -12.48 15.28 6.16
N ILE A 80 -12.26 14.00 6.46
CA ILE A 80 -11.11 13.24 5.96
C ILE A 80 -11.44 12.77 4.55
N VAL A 81 -10.71 13.29 3.57
CA VAL A 81 -10.88 12.97 2.16
C VAL A 81 -9.55 12.55 1.54
N ALA A 82 -9.62 11.80 0.45
CA ALA A 82 -8.44 11.50 -0.35
C ALA A 82 -8.12 12.67 -1.29
N ASP A 83 -6.83 12.96 -1.45
CA ASP A 83 -6.33 13.78 -2.54
C ASP A 83 -6.36 12.97 -3.84
N ILE A 84 -7.20 13.41 -4.78
CA ILE A 84 -7.47 12.67 -6.01
C ILE A 84 -7.12 13.47 -7.26
N GLU A 85 -6.71 12.74 -8.31
CA GLU A 85 -6.70 13.21 -9.69
C GLU A 85 -7.89 12.57 -10.40
N LEU A 86 -8.91 13.38 -10.70
CA LEU A 86 -10.08 12.91 -11.43
C LEU A 86 -9.74 12.77 -12.92
N VAL A 87 -9.99 11.61 -13.49
CA VAL A 87 -9.67 11.29 -14.89
C VAL A 87 -10.90 10.80 -15.63
N ARG A 88 -10.96 11.09 -16.93
CA ARG A 88 -12.00 10.54 -17.80
C ARG A 88 -11.73 9.07 -18.12
N VAL A 89 -12.76 8.32 -18.51
CA VAL A 89 -12.61 6.89 -18.83
C VAL A 89 -11.65 6.63 -19.99
N ASP A 90 -11.60 7.52 -20.99
CA ASP A 90 -10.73 7.42 -22.16
C ASP A 90 -9.25 7.64 -21.83
N GLN A 91 -8.96 8.18 -20.65
CA GLN A 91 -7.61 8.44 -20.14
C GLN A 91 -7.06 7.29 -19.26
N ILE A 92 -7.77 6.16 -19.15
CA ILE A 92 -7.38 5.06 -18.24
C ILE A 92 -5.96 4.53 -18.50
N ASN A 93 -5.59 4.34 -19.77
CA ASN A 93 -4.27 3.80 -20.13
C ASN A 93 -3.15 4.80 -19.80
N GLU A 94 -3.35 6.08 -20.10
CA GLU A 94 -2.40 7.13 -19.76
C GLU A 94 -2.22 7.25 -18.24
N SER A 95 -3.33 7.23 -17.50
CA SER A 95 -3.33 7.31 -16.04
C SER A 95 -2.61 6.10 -15.41
N TYR A 96 -2.79 4.91 -15.99
CA TYR A 96 -2.09 3.70 -15.56
C TYR A 96 -0.57 3.79 -15.79
N GLU A 97 -0.13 4.27 -16.94
CA GLU A 97 1.30 4.48 -17.23
C GLU A 97 1.95 5.52 -16.29
N ARG A 98 1.21 6.59 -15.96
CA ARG A 98 1.64 7.58 -14.96
C ARG A 98 1.76 6.97 -13.57
N MET A 99 0.77 6.19 -13.15
CA MET A 99 0.77 5.49 -11.86
C MET A 99 2.00 4.58 -11.71
N LEU A 100 2.36 3.80 -12.74
CA LEU A 100 3.54 2.92 -12.71
C LEU A 100 4.86 3.69 -12.56
N LYS A 101 4.91 4.96 -12.98
CA LYS A 101 6.07 5.85 -12.82
C LYS A 101 6.06 6.62 -11.50
N GLY A 102 5.03 6.42 -10.66
CA GLY A 102 4.81 7.21 -9.45
C GLY A 102 4.40 8.66 -9.72
N ASP A 103 3.97 8.98 -10.95
CA ASP A 103 3.50 10.30 -11.37
C ASP A 103 2.01 10.47 -11.05
N VAL A 104 1.69 10.41 -9.76
CA VAL A 104 0.34 10.63 -9.22
C VAL A 104 0.43 11.12 -7.79
N LYS A 105 -0.44 12.07 -7.40
CA LYS A 105 -0.55 12.53 -6.02
C LYS A 105 -2.03 12.63 -5.60
N TYR A 106 -2.63 11.65 -4.94
CA TYR A 106 -2.12 10.33 -4.52
C TYR A 106 -2.91 9.16 -5.14
N ARG A 107 -4.07 9.44 -5.74
CA ARG A 107 -4.95 8.42 -6.32
C ARG A 107 -5.66 8.95 -7.56
N PHE A 108 -5.65 8.17 -8.64
CA PHE A 108 -6.56 8.41 -9.76
C PHE A 108 -7.97 7.92 -9.42
N VAL A 109 -8.98 8.73 -9.75
CA VAL A 109 -10.39 8.36 -9.67
C VAL A 109 -11.00 8.55 -11.05
N ILE A 110 -11.64 7.52 -11.58
CA ILE A 110 -12.33 7.61 -12.87
C ILE A 110 -13.71 8.23 -12.64
N ASP A 111 -14.02 9.31 -13.36
CA ASP A 111 -15.35 9.88 -13.38
C ASP A 111 -16.28 9.02 -14.27
N ASN A 112 -17.18 8.28 -13.63
CA ASN A 112 -18.13 7.42 -14.33
C ASN A 112 -19.12 8.19 -15.21
N ALA A 113 -19.33 9.50 -14.99
CA ALA A 113 -20.18 10.31 -15.88
C ALA A 113 -19.58 10.42 -17.30
N THR A 114 -18.27 10.24 -17.44
CA THR A 114 -17.54 10.32 -18.72
C THR A 114 -17.62 9.02 -19.53
N LEU A 115 -18.22 7.97 -18.96
CA LEU A 115 -18.42 6.67 -19.62
C LEU A 115 -19.50 6.73 -20.71
N ALA A 116 -20.46 7.64 -20.58
CA ALA A 116 -21.46 7.90 -21.61
C ALA A 116 -20.96 9.02 -22.53
N GLY A 117 -20.93 8.74 -23.84
CA GLY A 117 -20.92 9.80 -24.85
C GLY A 117 -22.25 10.54 -24.88
#